data_AF-A0A3D5SH97-F1
#
_entry.id   AF-A0A3D5SH97-F1
#
_cell.length_a   1.000
_cell.length_b   1.000
_cell.length_c   1.000
_cell.angle_alpha   90.00
_cell.angle_beta   90.00
_cell.angle_gamma   90.00
#
_symmetry.space_group_name_H-M   'P 1'
#
loop_
_entity.id
_entity.type
_entity.pdbx_description
1 polymer ?
#
loop_
_entity_poly.entity_id
_entity_poly.type
_entity_poly.pdbx_seq_one_letter_code
_entity_poly.pdbx_strand_id
1 'polypeptide(L)'
;MNLFCLYGCEDNNPSNETFKERAIKQQGFYNKLASLGISVFKKPLQYIDGKIDGDVDGDIKNAIHKFINDKKIEYIILFSGDKHFLPVIKECCSADKRIQVYSFRQVLSDKIKNFVLQNGNKCNFIYLNKKRSELEHK
;
A
#
# COMPACT_ATOMS: atom_id res chain seq x y z
N MET A 1 17.20 -10.40 -2.13
CA MET A 1 17.22 -8.92 -2.21
C MET A 1 15.87 -8.45 -1.72
N ASN A 2 15.84 -7.54 -0.74
CA ASN A 2 14.58 -7.02 -0.21
C ASN A 2 14.23 -5.74 -0.97
N LEU A 3 13.03 -5.69 -1.54
CA LEU A 3 12.52 -4.52 -2.25
C LEU A 3 11.40 -3.90 -1.45
N PHE A 4 11.59 -2.66 -1.01
CA PHE A 4 10.59 -1.90 -0.28
C PHE A 4 10.07 -0.78 -1.19
N CYS A 5 8.76 -0.76 -1.43
CA CYS A 5 8.12 0.23 -2.27
C CYS A 5 7.00 0.94 -1.50
N LEU A 6 6.93 2.25 -1.65
CA LEU A 6 5.76 3.04 -1.30
C LEU A 6 5.16 3.63 -2.57
N TYR A 7 3.83 3.54 -2.69
CA TYR A 7 3.05 4.23 -3.71
C TYR A 7 2.19 5.28 -3.02
N GLY A 8 2.26 6.52 -3.49
CA GLY A 8 1.52 7.64 -2.89
C GLY A 8 1.19 8.73 -3.90
N CYS A 9 0.27 9.60 -3.52
CA CYS A 9 -0.06 10.79 -4.29
C CYS A 9 0.72 12.02 -3.80
N GLU A 10 1.02 12.96 -4.69
CA GLU A 10 1.70 14.21 -4.35
C GLU A 10 0.87 15.39 -4.86
N ASP A 11 0.46 16.26 -3.94
CA ASP A 11 -0.23 17.51 -4.29
C ASP A 11 0.81 18.57 -4.72
N ASN A 12 0.94 18.76 -6.03
CA ASN A 12 1.84 19.75 -6.61
C ASN A 12 1.19 21.12 -6.80
N ASN A 13 -0.14 21.22 -6.64
CA ASN A 13 -0.90 22.46 -6.85
C ASN A 13 -1.91 22.69 -5.69
N PRO A 14 -1.44 22.78 -4.43
CA PRO A 14 -2.31 22.93 -3.27
C PRO A 14 -3.07 24.27 -3.31
N SER A 15 -4.39 24.21 -3.12
CA SER A 15 -5.30 25.35 -3.31
C SER A 15 -5.31 26.37 -2.17
N ASN A 16 -4.82 26.02 -0.98
CA ASN A 16 -4.76 26.92 0.19
C ASN A 16 -3.59 26.58 1.14
N GLU A 17 -3.35 27.43 2.13
CA GLU A 17 -2.25 27.29 3.10
C GLU A 17 -2.28 25.95 3.85
N THR A 18 -3.44 25.48 4.28
CA THR A 18 -3.57 24.16 4.94
C THR A 18 -3.12 23.02 4.04
N PHE A 19 -3.46 23.06 2.75
CA PHE A 19 -3.02 22.05 1.78
C PHE A 19 -1.53 22.19 1.46
N LYS A 20 -0.99 23.42 1.39
CA LYS A 20 0.46 23.65 1.23
C LYS A 20 1.26 23.03 2.37
N GLU A 21 0.86 23.27 3.62
CA GLU A 21 1.53 22.67 4.78
C GLU A 21 1.50 21.15 4.75
N ARG A 22 0.37 20.55 4.35
CA ARG A 22 0.25 19.09 4.19
C ARG A 22 1.15 18.57 3.08
N ALA A 23 1.19 19.23 1.93
CA ALA A 23 2.06 18.88 0.82
C ALA A 23 3.54 18.91 1.22
N ILE A 24 3.97 19.96 1.94
CA ILE A 24 5.35 20.08 2.45
C ILE A 24 5.68 18.93 3.42
N LYS A 25 4.79 18.64 4.39
CA LYS A 25 4.98 17.52 5.33
C LYS A 25 5.06 16.18 4.60
N GLN A 26 4.22 15.97 3.60
CA GLN A 26 4.21 14.76 2.78
C GLN A 26 5.49 14.58 1.97
N GLN A 27 6.00 15.65 1.35
CA GLN A 27 7.30 15.64 0.66
C GLN A 27 8.44 15.30 1.63
N GLY A 28 8.45 15.90 2.83
CA GLY A 28 9.42 15.56 3.88
C GLY A 28 9.36 14.09 4.29
N PHE A 29 8.16 13.52 4.40
CA PHE A 29 7.97 12.10 4.66
C PHE A 29 8.51 11.22 3.52
N TYR A 30 8.24 11.54 2.27
CA TYR A 30 8.77 10.81 1.11
C TYR A 30 10.29 10.86 1.03
N ASN A 31 10.90 12.03 1.26
CA ASN A 31 12.34 12.17 1.32
C ASN A 31 12.95 11.31 2.44
N LYS A 32 12.30 11.27 3.61
CA LYS A 32 12.74 10.41 4.71
C LYS A 32 12.71 8.93 4.32
N LEU A 33 11.64 8.45 3.69
CA LEU A 33 11.57 7.04 3.24
C LEU A 33 12.62 6.71 2.17
N ALA A 34 12.82 7.62 1.22
CA ALA A 34 13.86 7.46 0.21
C ALA A 34 15.26 7.38 0.85
N SER A 35 15.53 8.19 1.87
CA SER A 35 16.81 8.14 2.62
C SER A 35 17.03 6.82 3.36
N LEU A 36 15.95 6.08 3.65
CA LEU A 36 15.99 4.73 4.23
C LEU A 36 16.09 3.61 3.17
N GLY A 37 16.27 3.95 1.89
CA GLY A 37 16.38 2.99 0.79
C GLY A 37 15.04 2.47 0.26
N ILE A 38 13.92 3.07 0.66
CA ILE A 38 12.59 2.70 0.15
C ILE A 38 12.37 3.39 -1.20
N SER A 39 11.98 2.62 -2.22
CA SER A 39 11.60 3.18 -3.52
C SER A 39 10.23 3.87 -3.40
N VAL A 40 10.20 5.19 -3.55
CA VAL A 40 8.97 5.98 -3.45
C VAL A 40 8.46 6.32 -4.85
N PHE A 41 7.28 5.84 -5.19
CA PHE A 41 6.58 6.13 -6.44
C PHE A 41 5.45 7.12 -6.17
N LYS A 42 5.51 8.26 -6.86
CA LYS A 42 4.61 9.40 -6.63
C LYS A 42 3.75 9.64 -7.86
N LYS A 43 2.44 9.71 -7.68
CA LYS A 43 1.47 10.11 -8.70
C LYS A 43 0.98 11.52 -8.39
N PRO A 44 0.92 12.45 -9.37
CA PRO A 44 0.37 13.76 -9.11
C PRO A 44 -1.12 13.65 -8.72
N LEU A 45 -1.52 14.38 -7.69
CA LEU A 45 -2.93 14.53 -7.33
C LEU A 45 -3.67 15.24 -8.46
N GLN A 46 -4.78 14.66 -8.92
CA GLN A 46 -5.56 15.20 -10.03
C GLN A 46 -6.82 15.89 -9.52
N TYR A 47 -7.17 17.02 -10.16
CA TYR A 47 -8.39 17.78 -9.90
C TYR A 47 -9.25 17.74 -11.16
N ILE A 48 -10.30 16.91 -11.16
CA ILE A 48 -11.19 16.70 -12.31
C ILE A 48 -12.60 17.06 -11.90
N ASP A 49 -13.19 18.09 -12.51
CA ASP A 49 -14.58 18.51 -12.29
C ASP A 49 -14.96 18.67 -10.80
N GLY A 50 -14.07 19.28 -10.01
CA GLY A 50 -14.26 19.47 -8.56
C GLY A 50 -14.02 18.22 -7.70
N LYS A 51 -13.64 17.08 -8.29
CA LYS A 51 -13.20 15.88 -7.59
C LYS A 51 -11.68 15.82 -7.51
N ILE A 52 -11.20 15.30 -6.38
CA ILE A 52 -9.79 15.01 -6.15
C ILE A 52 -9.58 13.51 -6.38
N ASP A 53 -8.71 13.16 -7.32
CA ASP A 53 -8.28 11.78 -7.55
C ASP A 53 -6.79 11.62 -7.22
N GLY A 54 -6.52 10.73 -6.28
CA GLY A 54 -5.19 10.34 -5.85
C GLY A 54 -5.05 8.83 -5.66
N ASP A 55 -5.93 8.05 -6.29
CA ASP A 55 -5.89 6.60 -6.17
C ASP A 55 -4.63 6.03 -6.84
N VAL A 56 -3.95 5.15 -6.11
CA VAL A 56 -2.72 4.45 -6.50
C VAL A 56 -2.92 2.92 -6.51
N ASP A 57 -4.14 2.43 -6.27
CA ASP A 57 -4.47 1.00 -6.27
C ASP A 57 -4.03 0.31 -7.57
N GLY A 58 -4.23 0.97 -8.71
CA GLY A 58 -3.82 0.47 -10.02
C GLY A 58 -2.30 0.30 -10.14
N ASP A 59 -1.53 1.29 -9.68
CA ASP A 59 -0.07 1.27 -9.72
C ASP A 59 0.49 0.16 -8.83
N ILE A 60 -0.08 -0.01 -7.63
CA ILE A 60 0.28 -1.08 -6.70
C ILE A 60 -0.03 -2.45 -7.32
N LYS A 61 -1.22 -2.66 -7.90
CA LYS A 61 -1.59 -3.92 -8.56
C LYS A 61 -0.64 -4.26 -9.70
N ASN A 62 -0.31 -3.29 -10.54
CA ASN A 62 0.63 -3.48 -11.65
C ASN A 62 2.03 -3.86 -11.14
N ALA A 63 2.49 -3.25 -10.06
CA ALA A 63 3.77 -3.59 -9.44
C ALA A 63 3.77 -5.01 -8.89
N ILE A 64 2.74 -5.39 -8.14
CA ILE A 64 2.60 -6.75 -7.60
C ILE A 64 2.55 -7.77 -8.74
N HIS A 65 1.83 -7.48 -9.84
CA HIS A 65 1.76 -8.37 -11.00
C HIS A 65 3.14 -8.63 -11.63
N LYS A 66 4.00 -7.60 -11.70
CA LYS A 66 5.40 -7.77 -12.13
C LYS A 66 6.17 -8.68 -11.16
N PHE A 67 5.97 -8.52 -9.86
CA PHE A 67 6.64 -9.33 -8.83
C PHE A 67 6.17 -10.79 -8.79
N ILE A 68 4.89 -11.04 -9.08
CA ILE A 68 4.35 -12.40 -9.22
C ILE A 68 5.12 -13.19 -10.29
N ASN A 69 5.46 -12.54 -11.40
CA ASN A 69 6.17 -13.18 -12.51
C ASN A 69 7.70 -13.29 -12.28
N ASP A 70 8.26 -12.55 -11.31
CA ASP A 70 9.67 -12.66 -10.96
C ASP A 70 9.92 -13.92 -10.09
N LYS A 71 10.69 -14.86 -10.64
CA LYS A 71 11.07 -16.10 -9.94
C LYS A 71 11.93 -15.86 -8.70
N LYS A 72 12.58 -14.70 -8.58
CA LYS A 72 13.43 -14.34 -7.43
C LYS A 72 12.62 -13.83 -6.23
N ILE A 73 11.35 -13.50 -6.42
CA ILE A 73 10.47 -12.98 -5.36
C ILE A 73 9.56 -14.11 -4.89
N GLU A 74 9.78 -14.60 -3.67
CA GLU A 74 8.96 -15.68 -3.10
C GLU A 74 7.88 -15.15 -2.14
N TYR A 75 8.13 -13.96 -1.58
CA TYR A 75 7.33 -13.38 -0.51
C TYR A 75 6.93 -11.94 -0.84
N ILE A 76 5.67 -11.62 -0.63
CA ILE A 76 5.10 -10.29 -0.86
C ILE A 76 4.45 -9.81 0.44
N ILE A 77 4.83 -8.62 0.89
CA ILE A 77 4.22 -7.96 2.05
C ILE A 77 3.38 -6.80 1.54
N LEU A 78 2.07 -6.86 1.79
CA LEU A 78 1.13 -5.83 1.41
C LEU A 78 0.62 -5.09 2.64
N PHE A 79 0.91 -3.79 2.74
CA PHE A 79 0.33 -2.91 3.76
C PHE A 79 -0.95 -2.27 3.22
N SER A 80 -2.08 -2.98 3.31
CA SER A 80 -3.39 -2.45 2.93
C SER A 80 -4.52 -3.30 3.54
N GLY A 81 -5.64 -2.65 3.86
CA GLY A 81 -6.89 -3.31 4.24
C GLY A 81 -7.95 -3.35 3.13
N ASP A 82 -7.67 -2.71 1.99
CA ASP A 82 -8.69 -2.45 0.97
C ASP A 82 -9.09 -3.72 0.20
N LYS A 83 -10.40 -3.97 0.13
CA LYS A 83 -11.02 -5.07 -0.64
C LYS A 83 -10.58 -5.09 -2.11
N HIS A 84 -10.21 -3.94 -2.68
CA HIS A 84 -9.76 -3.81 -4.06
C HIS A 84 -8.46 -4.57 -4.36
N PHE A 85 -7.69 -4.97 -3.34
CA PHE A 85 -6.51 -5.82 -3.49
C PHE A 85 -6.80 -7.32 -3.46
N LEU A 86 -8.04 -7.76 -3.16
CA LEU A 86 -8.35 -9.19 -3.16
C LEU A 86 -8.00 -9.92 -4.47
N PRO A 87 -8.26 -9.37 -5.67
CA PRO A 87 -7.87 -10.04 -6.92
C PRO A 87 -6.37 -10.33 -6.99
N VAL A 88 -5.52 -9.34 -6.65
CA VAL A 88 -4.07 -9.54 -6.72
C VAL A 88 -3.55 -10.45 -5.60
N ILE A 89 -4.20 -10.46 -4.42
CA ILE A 89 -3.91 -11.43 -3.36
C ILE A 89 -4.19 -12.87 -3.84
N LYS A 90 -5.29 -13.08 -4.56
CA LYS A 90 -5.62 -14.38 -5.16
C LYS A 90 -4.58 -14.80 -6.18
N GLU A 91 -4.18 -13.89 -7.07
CA GLU A 91 -3.15 -14.15 -8.08
C GLU A 91 -1.82 -14.58 -7.44
N CYS A 92 -1.38 -13.90 -6.37
CA CYS A 92 -0.20 -14.31 -5.61
C CYS A 92 -0.31 -15.76 -5.12
N CYS A 93 -1.41 -16.13 -4.46
CA CYS A 93 -1.62 -17.48 -3.95
C CYS A 93 -1.67 -18.54 -5.07
N SER A 94 -2.30 -18.21 -6.20
CA SER A 94 -2.38 -19.08 -7.38
C SER A 94 -1.03 -19.28 -8.05
N ALA A 95 -0.16 -18.27 -8.05
CA ALA A 95 1.20 -18.32 -8.57
C ALA A 95 2.23 -18.89 -7.56
N ASP A 96 1.76 -19.52 -6.48
CA ASP A 96 2.57 -20.10 -5.40
C ASP A 96 3.49 -19.08 -4.70
N LYS A 97 3.14 -17.79 -4.77
CA LYS A 97 3.79 -16.75 -3.95
C LYS A 97 3.17 -16.74 -2.57
N ARG A 98 4.00 -16.52 -1.56
CA ARG A 98 3.53 -16.27 -0.20
C ARG A 98 3.20 -14.79 -0.07
N ILE A 99 1.99 -14.46 0.41
CA ILE A 99 1.58 -13.08 0.63
C ILE A 99 1.14 -12.84 2.07
N GLN A 100 1.63 -11.76 2.67
CA GLN A 100 1.23 -11.34 4.00
C GLN A 100 0.64 -9.93 3.98
N VAL A 101 -0.60 -9.82 4.46
CA VAL A 101 -1.35 -8.57 4.51
C VAL A 101 -1.21 -7.95 5.89
N TYR A 102 -0.63 -6.76 5.98
CA TYR A 102 -0.61 -5.96 7.20
C TYR A 102 -1.69 -4.89 7.12
N SER A 103 -2.57 -4.86 8.12
CA SER A 103 -3.66 -3.88 8.18
C SER A 103 -4.05 -3.59 9.63
N PHE A 104 -4.68 -2.44 9.88
CA PHE A 104 -5.43 -2.28 11.12
C PHE A 104 -6.74 -3.06 11.06
N ARG A 105 -7.18 -3.58 12.20
CA ARG A 105 -8.38 -4.42 12.32
C ARG A 105 -9.64 -3.74 11.79
N GLN A 106 -9.79 -2.45 12.04
CA GLN A 106 -10.97 -1.67 11.66
C GLN A 106 -11.07 -1.39 10.15
N VAL A 107 -9.98 -1.53 9.40
CA VAL A 107 -9.96 -1.24 7.95
C VAL A 107 -9.68 -2.48 7.10
N LEU A 108 -9.41 -3.64 7.71
CA LEU A 108 -9.24 -4.88 6.96
C LEU A 108 -10.60 -5.36 6.44
N SER A 109 -10.72 -5.48 5.12
CA SER A 109 -11.92 -6.04 4.50
C SER A 109 -12.20 -7.47 4.94
N ASP A 110 -13.45 -7.76 5.31
CA ASP A 110 -13.92 -9.13 5.57
C ASP A 110 -13.69 -10.08 4.39
N LYS A 111 -13.72 -9.57 3.15
CA LYS A 111 -13.45 -10.40 1.97
C LYS A 111 -12.01 -10.89 1.93
N ILE A 112 -11.05 -10.04 2.29
CA ILE A 112 -9.64 -10.42 2.41
C ILE A 112 -9.48 -11.38 3.58
N LYS A 113 -10.04 -11.05 4.75
CA LYS A 113 -9.96 -11.88 5.95
C LYS A 113 -10.49 -13.29 5.69
N ASN A 114 -11.68 -13.43 5.10
CA ASN A 114 -12.29 -14.72 4.81
C ASN A 114 -11.45 -15.52 3.80
N PHE A 115 -10.96 -14.87 2.74
CA PHE A 115 -10.08 -15.53 1.76
C PHE A 115 -8.79 -16.04 2.42
N VAL A 116 -8.17 -15.23 3.28
CA VAL A 116 -6.93 -15.59 3.96
C VAL A 116 -7.11 -16.77 4.91
N LEU A 117 -8.19 -16.78 5.69
CA LEU A 117 -8.51 -17.89 6.60
C LEU A 117 -8.73 -19.21 5.85
N GLN A 118 -9.22 -19.17 4.61
CA GLN A 118 -9.42 -20.36 3.77
C GLN A 118 -8.13 -20.84 3.08
N ASN A 119 -7.10 -19.99 2.98
CA ASN A 119 -5.86 -20.24 2.22
C ASN A 119 -4.59 -20.04 3.08
N GLY A 120 -4.69 -20.38 4.37
CA GLY A 120 -3.70 -20.02 5.41
C GLY A 120 -2.27 -20.55 5.21
N ASN A 121 -2.06 -21.48 4.29
CA ASN A 121 -0.74 -21.99 3.92
C ASN A 121 0.03 -21.06 2.96
N LYS A 122 -0.68 -20.24 2.16
CA LYS A 122 -0.09 -19.34 1.16
C LYS A 122 -0.32 -17.86 1.44
N CYS A 123 -1.33 -17.53 2.24
CA CYS A 123 -1.52 -16.17 2.67
C CYS A 123 -1.86 -16.06 4.15
N ASN A 124 -1.45 -14.94 4.74
CA ASN A 124 -1.75 -14.60 6.13
C ASN A 124 -2.04 -13.10 6.25
N PHE A 125 -2.68 -12.68 7.34
CA PHE A 125 -2.77 -11.27 7.71
C PHE A 125 -2.21 -11.04 9.13
N ILE A 126 -1.68 -9.85 9.36
CA ILE A 126 -1.24 -9.39 10.67
C ILE A 126 -1.93 -8.07 10.99
N TYR A 127 -2.52 -8.00 12.19
CA TYR A 127 -3.09 -6.76 12.70
C TYR A 127 -1.99 -5.84 13.24
N LEU A 128 -1.99 -4.60 12.76
CA LEU A 128 -1.08 -3.54 13.21
C LEU A 128 -1.54 -2.85 14.51
N ASN A 129 -2.68 -3.25 15.08
CA ASN A 129 -3.30 -2.56 16.22
C ASN A 129 -2.40 -2.42 17.45
N LYS A 130 -1.51 -3.40 17.72
CA LYS A 130 -0.56 -3.31 18.84
C LYS A 130 0.46 -2.18 18.67
N LYS A 131 0.72 -1.76 17.43
CA LYS A 131 1.63 -0.67 17.08
C LYS A 131 0.89 0.64 16.80
N ARG A 132 -0.42 0.68 17.00
CA ARG A 132 -1.24 1.85 16.64
C ARG A 132 -0.78 3.12 17.35
N SER A 133 -0.48 3.04 18.64
CA SER A 133 0.04 4.18 19.40
C SER A 133 1.37 4.69 18.85
N GLU A 134 2.26 3.78 18.43
CA GLU A 134 3.56 4.12 17.83
C GLU A 134 3.42 4.74 16.42
N LEU A 135 2.41 4.31 15.65
CA LEU A 135 2.23 4.66 14.24
C LEU A 135 1.34 5.90 14.02
N GLU A 136 0.40 6.15 14.92
CA GLU A 136 -0.57 7.26 14.82
C GLU A 136 -0.20 8.46 15.72
N HIS A 137 1.07 8.58 16.14
CA HIS A 137 1.50 9.74 16.94
C HIS A 137 1.17 11.06 16.21
N LYS A 138 0.29 11.85 16.86
CA LYS A 138 -0.24 13.14 16.44
C LYS A 138 0.82 14.22 16.39
#